data_AF-A0A7L4R577-F1
#
_entry.id   AF-A0A7L4R577-F1
#
_cell.length_a   1.000
_cell.length_b   1.000
_cell.length_c   1.000
_cell.angle_alpha   90.00
_cell.angle_beta   90.00
_cell.angle_gamma   90.00
#
_symmetry.space_group_name_H-M   'P 1'
#
loop_
_entity.id
_entity.type
_entity.pdbx_description
1 polymer ?
#
loop_
_entity_poly.entity_id
_entity_poly.type
_entity_poly.pdbx_seq_one_letter_code
_entity_poly.pdbx_strand_id
1 'polypeptide(L)' 'MAIAKINDLRALAPDELSKRLETYEREMLEAGDNPKKPRNLRKAIARIKTILNEEKNAPKKSEAHKKQEAKPEKKKVK' A
#
# COMPACT_ATOMS: atom_id res chain seq x y z
N MET A 1 4.47 -19.87 4.76
CA MET A 1 3.80 -18.64 5.20
C MET A 1 2.33 -18.69 4.78
N ALA A 2 1.40 -18.27 5.64
CA ALA A 2 -0.02 -18.16 5.26
C ALA A 2 -0.27 -16.82 4.54
N ILE A 3 -0.97 -16.86 3.42
CA ILE A 3 -1.32 -15.65 2.66
C ILE A 3 -2.46 -14.93 3.38
N ALA A 4 -2.26 -13.65 3.67
CA ALA A 4 -3.27 -12.79 4.30
C ALA A 4 -4.55 -12.70 3.45
N LYS A 5 -5.72 -12.64 4.11
CA LYS A 5 -6.99 -12.47 3.40
C LYS A 5 -7.12 -11.03 2.88
N ILE A 6 -7.96 -10.84 1.87
CA ILE A 6 -8.16 -9.52 1.24
C ILE A 6 -8.67 -8.46 2.23
N ASN A 7 -9.52 -8.85 3.19
CA ASN A 7 -10.04 -7.95 4.21
C ASN A 7 -8.93 -7.47 5.15
N ASP A 8 -8.02 -8.38 5.54
CA ASP A 8 -6.86 -8.03 6.37
C ASP A 8 -5.95 -7.07 5.59
N LEU A 9 -5.72 -7.33 4.30
CA LEU A 9 -4.89 -6.47 3.45
C LEU A 9 -5.46 -5.06 3.29
N ARG A 10 -6.79 -4.90 3.23
CA ARG A 10 -7.45 -3.59 3.16
C ARG A 10 -7.41 -2.80 4.46
N ALA A 11 -7.25 -3.48 5.60
CA ALA A 11 -7.12 -2.84 6.90
C ALA A 11 -5.70 -2.33 7.18
N LEU A 12 -4.70 -2.75 6.39
CA LEU A 12 -3.30 -2.33 6.56
C LEU A 12 -3.06 -0.95 5.96
N ALA A 13 -2.09 -0.24 6.54
CA ALA A 13 -1.60 1.01 5.97
C ALA A 13 -0.91 0.77 4.60
N PRO A 14 -0.88 1.76 3.70
CA PRO A 14 -0.20 1.65 2.40
C PRO A 14 1.28 1.24 2.50
N ASP A 15 1.98 1.69 3.55
CA ASP A 15 3.37 1.33 3.81
C ASP A 15 3.53 -0.15 4.20
N GLU A 16 2.59 -0.69 4.99
CA GLU A 16 2.58 -2.11 5.37
C GLU A 16 2.18 -3.01 4.20
N LEU A 17 1.21 -2.58 3.40
CA LEU A 17 0.85 -3.21 2.12
C LEU A 17 2.07 -3.32 1.20
N SER A 18 2.86 -2.26 1.10
CA SER A 18 4.07 -2.24 0.27
C SER A 18 5.14 -3.21 0.78
N LYS A 19 5.39 -3.26 2.10
CA LYS A 19 6.30 -4.26 2.70
C LYS A 19 5.81 -5.70 2.45
N ARG A 20 4.50 -5.92 2.53
CA ARG A 20 3.89 -7.23 2.26
C ARG A 20 4.04 -7.62 0.78
N LEU A 21 3.95 -6.65 -0.13
CA LEU A 21 4.17 -6.86 -1.55
C LEU A 21 5.60 -7.34 -1.83
N GLU A 22 6.60 -6.63 -1.29
CA GLU A 22 8.01 -7.01 -1.43
C GLU A 22 8.30 -8.41 -0.87
N THR A 23 7.68 -8.74 0.27
CA THR A 23 7.80 -10.07 0.88
C THR A 23 7.28 -11.16 -0.06
N TYR A 24 6.08 -11.00 -0.62
CA TYR A 24 5.51 -11.99 -1.54
C TYR A 24 6.24 -12.05 -2.89
N GLU A 25 6.79 -10.94 -3.38
CA GLU A 25 7.61 -10.92 -4.59
C GLU A 25 8.95 -11.64 -4.37
N ARG A 26 9.59 -11.46 -3.20
CA ARG A 26 10.78 -12.23 -2.82
C ARG A 26 10.48 -13.72 -2.67
N GLU A 27 9.41 -14.08 -1.96
CA GLU A 27 9.00 -15.48 -1.84
C GLU A 27 8.66 -16.11 -3.21
N MET A 28 8.19 -15.30 -4.18
CA MET A 28 7.92 -15.77 -5.53
C MET A 28 9.20 -16.05 -6.31
N LEU A 29 10.25 -15.26 -6.12
CA LEU A 29 11.59 -15.51 -6.65
C LEU A 29 12.24 -16.74 -6.01
N GLU A 30 12.06 -16.92 -4.71
CA GLU A 30 12.59 -18.05 -3.94
C GLU A 30 11.72 -19.32 -4.02
N ALA A 31 10.60 -19.29 -4.73
CA ALA A 31 9.64 -20.40 -4.79
C ALA A 31 10.21 -21.67 -5.45
N GLY A 32 11.32 -21.58 -6.18
CA GLY A 32 11.98 -22.70 -6.86
C GLY A 32 11.03 -23.48 -7.78
N ASP A 33 11.22 -24.80 -7.87
CA ASP A 33 10.41 -25.74 -8.68
C ASP A 33 9.07 -26.13 -8.05
N ASN A 34 8.54 -25.38 -7.10
CA ASN A 34 7.26 -25.73 -6.47
C ASN A 34 6.09 -25.06 -7.21
N PRO A 35 5.32 -25.74 -8.09
CA PRO A 35 4.37 -25.10 -8.99
C PRO A 35 3.11 -24.54 -8.29
N LYS A 36 2.78 -25.00 -7.09
CA LYS A 36 1.58 -24.57 -6.34
C LYS A 36 1.81 -23.27 -5.54
N LYS A 37 3.03 -23.04 -5.05
CA LYS A 37 3.42 -21.80 -4.34
C LYS A 37 3.26 -20.52 -5.18
N PRO A 38 3.76 -20.42 -6.42
CA PRO A 38 3.70 -19.20 -7.21
C PRO A 38 2.28 -18.83 -7.62
N ARG A 39 1.37 -19.80 -7.79
CA ARG A 39 -0.04 -19.51 -8.11
C ARG A 39 -0.73 -18.70 -7.01
N ASN A 40 -0.49 -19.08 -5.76
CA ASN A 40 -1.12 -18.40 -4.63
C ASN A 40 -0.43 -17.06 -4.35
N LEU A 41 0.90 -16.98 -4.47
CA LEU A 41 1.65 -15.73 -4.34
C LEU A 41 1.28 -14.71 -5.43
N ARG A 42 1.14 -15.12 -6.69
CA ARG A 42 0.66 -14.24 -7.78
C ARG A 42 -0.71 -13.63 -7.48
N LYS A 43 -1.64 -14.41 -6.91
CA LYS A 43 -2.96 -13.89 -6.50
C LYS A 43 -2.84 -12.88 -5.35
N ALA A 44 -1.94 -13.11 -4.40
CA ALA A 44 -1.70 -12.19 -3.28
C ALA A 44 -1.10 -10.86 -3.77
N ILE A 45 -0.06 -10.93 -4.62
CA ILE A 45 0.59 -9.79 -5.25
C ILE A 45 -0.43 -8.97 -6.06
N ALA A 46 -1.24 -9.64 -6.89
CA ALA A 46 -2.27 -8.96 -7.68
C ALA A 46 -3.28 -8.21 -6.79
N ARG A 47 -3.76 -8.84 -5.70
CA ARG A 47 -4.67 -8.19 -4.74
C ARG A 47 -4.07 -6.95 -4.10
N ILE A 48 -2.81 -7.03 -3.66
CA ILE A 48 -2.13 -5.88 -3.05
C ILE A 48 -1.96 -4.75 -4.06
N LYS A 49 -1.55 -5.06 -5.30
CA LYS A 49 -1.44 -4.07 -6.38
C LYS A 49 -2.79 -3.41 -6.68
N THR A 50 -3.88 -4.19 -6.68
CA THR A 50 -5.24 -3.65 -6.81
C THR A 50 -5.59 -2.71 -5.66
N ILE A 51 -5.35 -3.11 -4.39
CA ILE A 51 -5.65 -2.26 -3.22
C ILE A 51 -4.82 -0.97 -3.26
N LEU A 52 -3.52 -1.05 -3.53
CA LEU A 52 -2.66 0.15 -3.65
C LEU A 52 -3.13 1.07 -4.79
N ASN A 53 -3.61 0.50 -5.90
CA ASN A 53 -4.14 1.27 -7.00
C ASN A 53 -5.52 1.87 -6.68
N GLU A 54 -6.37 1.16 -5.92
CA GLU A 54 -7.62 1.67 -5.36
C GLU A 54 -7.33 2.84 -4.42
N GLU A 55 -6.38 2.75 -3.49
CA GLU A 55 -5.97 3.85 -2.61
C GLU A 55 -5.42 5.06 -3.37
N LYS A 56 -4.61 4.82 -4.42
CA LYS A 56 -4.01 5.88 -5.24
C LYS A 56 -5.05 6.61 -6.11
N ASN A 57 -6.04 5.89 -6.63
CA ASN A 57 -7.07 6.44 -7.52
C ASN A 57 -8.41 6.67 -6.82
N ALA A 58 -8.52 6.33 -5.54
CA ALA A 58 -9.70 6.62 -4.75
C ALA A 58 -9.94 8.13 -4.87
N PRO A 59 -11.14 8.56 -5.32
CA PRO A 59 -11.46 9.96 -5.28
C PRO A 59 -11.26 10.36 -3.84
N LYS A 60 -10.30 11.27 -3.59
CA LYS A 60 -10.05 11.85 -2.27
C LYS A 60 -11.41 12.31 -1.76
N LYS A 61 -12.07 11.49 -0.94
CA LYS A 61 -13.15 11.97 -0.10
C LYS A 61 -12.44 12.81 0.94
N SER A 62 -12.17 14.05 0.55
CA SER A 62 -12.14 15.22 1.42
C SER A 62 -11.67 14.91 2.84
N GLU A 63 -10.37 14.68 3.01
CA GLU A 63 -9.78 14.91 4.32
C GLU A 63 -9.04 16.24 4.25
N ALA A 64 -9.75 17.26 4.72
CA ALA A 64 -9.30 18.63 4.97
C ALA A 64 -8.23 18.70 6.07
N HIS A 65 -7.34 17.71 6.18
CA HIS A 65 -6.31 17.63 7.21
C HIS A 65 -4.97 17.20 6.62
N LYS A 66 -4.34 18.09 5.85
CA LYS A 66 -2.88 18.15 5.85
C LYS A 66 -2.42 19.59 5.70
N LYS A 67 -2.28 20.21 6.87
CA LYS A 67 -1.32 21.26 7.20
C LYS A 67 -1.35 22.47 6.26
N GLN A 68 -2.12 23.47 6.66
CA GLN A 68 -1.74 24.87 6.44
C GLN A 68 -0.33 25.04 7.02
N GLU A 69 0.67 24.95 6.17
CA GLU A 69 2.02 25.37 6.51
C GLU A 69 1.96 26.89 6.71
N ALA A 70 2.40 27.30 7.90
CA ALA A 70 2.25 28.64 8.43
C ALA A 70 2.90 29.67 7.50
N LYS A 71 2.11 30.67 7.09
CA LYS A 71 2.65 31.99 6.75
C LYS A 71 2.85 32.76 8.06
N PRO A 72 4.06 33.17 8.43
CA PRO A 72 4.24 34.38 9.20
C PRO A 72 4.28 35.57 8.24
N GLU A 73 3.16 36.29 8.30
CA GLU A 73 2.90 37.65 7.89
C GLU A 73 4.12 38.58 7.93
N LYS A 74 4.41 39.23 6.78
CA LYS A 74 5.30 40.40 6.73
C LYS A 74 4.63 41.55 7.48
N LYS A 75 5.04 41.83 8.71
CA LYS A 75 4.77 43.14 9.33
C LYS A 75 5.90 44.11 9.01
N LYS A 76 5.66 44.91 7.97
CA LYS A 76 6.20 46.27 7.86
C LYS A 76 5.45 47.11 8.90
N VAL A 77 6.15 47.66 9.88
CA VAL A 77 5.66 48.81 10.64
C VAL A 77 6.66 49.94 10.44
N LYS A 78 6.09 51.12 10.26
CA LYS A 78 6.64 52.42 9.88
C LYS A 78 7.82 52.87 10.73
#